data_AF-A0A2V7VE73-F1
#
_entry.id   AF-A0A2V7VE73-F1
#
_cell.length_a   1.000
_cell.length_b   1.000
_cell.length_c   1.000
_cell.angle_alpha   90.00
_cell.angle_beta   90.00
_cell.angle_gamma   90.00
#
_symmetry.space_group_name_H-M   'P 1'
#
loop_
_entity.id
_entity.type
_entity.pdbx_description
1 polymer ?
#
loop_
_entity_poly.entity_id
_entity_poly.type
_entity_poly.pdbx_seq_one_letter_code
_entity_poly.pdbx_strand_id
1 'polypeptide(L)' 'MLGEWVVDARRRTFELVADLDDPQLLGSRLAIVNPLLWEIGHVAWFQEKWVLRHLLNEPPIRADGDALWDS' A
#
# COMPACT_ATOMS: atom_id res chain seq x y z
N MET A 1 7.55 18.07 9.80
CA MET A 1 8.72 17.17 9.62
C MET A 1 8.32 15.97 8.74
N LEU A 2 9.28 15.24 8.15
CA LEU A 2 9.00 14.12 7.22
C LEU A 2 8.02 13.08 7.79
N GLY A 3 8.17 12.69 9.06
CA GLY A 3 7.28 11.72 9.70
C GLY A 3 5.82 12.17 9.76
N GLU A 4 5.56 13.46 9.97
CA GLU A 4 4.20 14.01 9.96
C GLU A 4 3.57 13.95 8.57
N TRP A 5 4.35 14.17 7.51
CA TRP A 5 3.87 14.04 6.14
C TRP A 5 3.51 12.60 5.79
N VAL A 6 4.26 11.62 6.29
CA VAL A 6 3.95 10.19 6.09
C VAL A 6 2.67 9.80 6.81
N VAL A 7 2.46 10.28 8.04
CA VAL A 7 1.22 10.06 8.80
C VAL A 7 0.03 10.73 8.11
N ASP A 8 0.20 11.97 7.64
CA ASP A 8 -0.82 12.70 6.91
C ASP A 8 -1.21 12.00 5.60
N ALA A 9 -0.23 11.57 4.80
CA ALA A 9 -0.47 10.82 3.58
C ALA A 9 -1.22 9.51 3.86
N ARG A 10 -0.84 8.76 4.90
CA ARG A 10 -1.53 7.52 5.30
C ARG A 10 -2.98 7.78 5.69
N ARG A 11 -3.23 8.82 6.48
CA ARG A 11 -4.58 9.25 6.85
C ARG A 11 -5.40 9.58 5.61
N ARG A 12 -4.84 10.37 4.69
CA ARG A 12 -5.51 10.75 3.44
C ARG A 12 -5.82 9.54 2.55
N THR A 13 -4.91 8.57 2.46
CA THR A 13 -5.15 7.31 1.73
C THR A 13 -6.36 6.57 2.31
N PHE A 14 -6.48 6.46 3.63
CA PHE A 14 -7.65 5.81 4.24
C PHE A 14 -8.94 6.62 4.05
N GLU A 15 -8.89 7.94 4.17
CA GLU A 15 -10.06 8.80 3.91
C GLU A 15 -10.61 8.64 2.48
N LEU A 16 -9.74 8.45 1.49
CA LEU A 16 -10.12 8.29 0.08
C LEU A 16 -10.81 6.96 -0.24
N VAL A 17 -10.70 5.98 0.65
CA VAL A 17 -11.23 4.62 0.41
C VAL A 17 -12.21 4.18 1.50
N ALA A 18 -12.50 5.06 2.47
CA ALA A 18 -13.29 4.73 3.65
C ALA A 18 -14.76 4.41 3.33
N ASP A 19 -15.28 4.90 2.22
CA ASP A 19 -16.67 4.73 1.77
C ASP A 19 -16.82 3.68 0.65
N LEU A 20 -15.74 2.98 0.30
CA LEU A 20 -15.74 1.94 -0.73
C LEU A 20 -16.06 0.57 -0.13
N ASP A 21 -16.91 -0.19 -0.80
CA ASP A 21 -17.16 -1.60 -0.51
C ASP A 21 -16.14 -2.52 -1.23
N ASP A 22 -16.15 -3.82 -0.90
CA ASP A 22 -15.23 -4.81 -1.49
C ASP A 22 -15.28 -4.85 -3.03
N PRO A 23 -16.47 -4.88 -3.68
CA PRO A 23 -16.56 -4.75 -5.14
C PRO A 23 -15.92 -3.47 -5.70
N GLN A 24 -16.11 -2.32 -5.04
CA GLN A 24 -15.55 -1.04 -5.48
C GLN A 24 -14.02 -0.99 -5.29
N LEU A 25 -13.49 -1.62 -4.25
CA LEU A 25 -12.04 -1.75 -4.05
C LEU A 25 -11.37 -2.63 -5.12
N LEU A 26 -12.09 -3.58 -5.70
CA LEU A 26 -11.61 -4.38 -6.83
C LEU A 26 -11.80 -3.65 -8.17
N GLY A 27 -12.94 -2.98 -8.36
CA GLY A 27 -13.29 -2.28 -9.58
C GLY A 27 -13.43 -3.21 -10.79
N SER A 28 -13.61 -2.61 -11.97
CA SER A 28 -13.61 -3.35 -13.24
C SER A 28 -12.20 -3.78 -13.61
N ARG A 29 -12.02 -5.04 -14.00
CA ARG A 29 -10.73 -5.53 -14.49
C ARG A 29 -10.39 -4.88 -15.83
N LEU A 30 -9.39 -4.00 -15.82
CA LEU A 30 -8.81 -3.38 -17.00
C LEU A 30 -7.35 -3.83 -17.16
N ALA A 31 -6.86 -3.89 -18.39
CA ALA A 31 -5.48 -4.33 -18.67
C ALA A 31 -4.41 -3.30 -18.25
N ILE A 32 -4.83 -2.10 -17.90
CA ILE A 32 -3.96 -0.92 -17.73
C ILE A 32 -4.04 -0.30 -16.33
N VAL A 33 -4.90 -0.83 -15.45
CA VAL A 33 -5.15 -0.28 -14.12
C VAL A 33 -5.18 -1.43 -13.13
N ASN A 34 -4.41 -1.33 -12.03
CA ASN A 34 -4.52 -2.28 -10.94
C ASN A 34 -5.76 -1.96 -10.09
N PRO A 35 -6.34 -2.98 -9.41
CA PRO A 35 -7.38 -2.76 -8.42
C PRO A 35 -6.93 -1.79 -7.31
N LEU A 36 -7.83 -0.95 -6.77
CA LEU A 36 -7.51 -0.06 -5.64
C LEU A 36 -6.99 -0.82 -4.43
N LEU A 37 -7.55 -2.01 -4.17
CA LEU A 37 -7.08 -2.90 -3.12
C LEU A 37 -5.58 -3.26 -3.28
N TRP A 38 -5.14 -3.47 -4.52
CA TRP A 38 -3.75 -3.75 -4.82
C TRP A 38 -2.88 -2.52 -4.56
N GLU A 39 -3.31 -1.34 -5.02
CA GLU A 39 -2.57 -0.08 -4.86
C GLU A 39 -2.35 0.29 -3.37
N ILE A 40 -3.36 0.10 -2.51
CA ILE A 40 -3.22 0.32 -1.07
C ILE A 40 -2.17 -0.61 -0.47
N GLY A 41 -2.18 -1.87 -0.87
CA GLY A 41 -1.18 -2.87 -0.48
C GLY A 41 0.21 -2.50 -0.97
N HIS A 42 0.35 -2.05 -2.21
CA HIS A 42 1.61 -1.62 -2.80
C HIS A 42 2.23 -0.43 -2.05
N VAL A 43 1.44 0.59 -1.71
CA VAL A 43 1.94 1.74 -0.92
C VAL A 43 2.40 1.33 0.48
N ALA A 44 1.69 0.41 1.14
CA ALA A 44 2.10 -0.12 2.44
C ALA A 44 3.39 -0.94 2.34
N TRP A 45 3.46 -1.84 1.36
CA TRP A 45 4.64 -2.64 1.06
C TRP A 45 5.86 -1.78 0.70
N PHE A 46 5.69 -0.69 -0.05
CA PHE A 46 6.81 0.17 -0.44
C PHE A 46 7.48 0.82 0.78
N GLN A 47 6.67 1.35 1.70
CA GLN A 47 7.17 1.94 2.96
C GLN A 47 7.85 0.88 3.83
N GLU A 48 7.25 -0.31 3.94
CA GLU A 48 7.81 -1.45 4.64
C GLU A 48 9.15 -1.89 4.05
N LYS A 49 9.24 -2.02 2.72
CA LYS A 49 10.46 -2.44 2.01
C LYS A 49 11.59 -1.48 2.29
N TRP A 50 11.41 -0.20 1.99
CA TRP A 50 12.53 0.73 2.01
C TRP A 50 12.88 1.25 3.39
N VAL A 51 11.89 1.43 4.27
CA VAL A 51 12.14 1.95 5.61
C VAL A 51 12.43 0.82 6.59
N LEU A 52 11.53 -0.16 6.71
CA LEU A 52 11.67 -1.18 7.75
C LEU A 52 12.75 -2.19 7.36
N ARG A 53 12.66 -2.79 6.18
CA ARG A 53 13.63 -3.81 5.77
C ARG A 53 15.00 -3.22 5.43
N HIS A 54 15.07 -2.24 4.52
CA HIS A 54 16.37 -1.75 4.03
C HIS A 54 17.09 -0.80 5.00
N LEU A 55 16.37 0.14 5.64
CA LEU A 55 17.00 1.12 6.53
C LEU A 55 17.11 0.60 7.97
N LEU A 56 16.11 -0.12 8.47
CA LEU A 56 16.06 -0.59 9.87
C LEU A 56 16.43 -2.07 10.05
N ASN A 57 16.70 -2.81 8.96
CA ASN A 57 17.03 -4.25 8.99
C ASN A 57 15.98 -5.14 9.66
N GLU A 58 14.71 -4.74 9.60
CA GLU A 58 13.59 -5.55 10.09
C GLU A 58 13.25 -6.68 9.10
N PRO A 59 12.71 -7.83 9.57
CA PRO A 59 12.20 -8.87 8.69
C PRO A 59 10.94 -8.39 7.94
N PRO A 60 10.59 -9.05 6.81
CA PRO A 60 9.36 -8.72 6.11
C PRO A 60 8.13 -8.92 6.99
N ILE A 61 7.20 -7.96 6.96
CA ILE A 61 5.93 -8.09 7.71
C ILE A 61 5.12 -9.30 7.20
N ARG A 62 5.22 -9.59 5.90
CA ARG A 62 4.51 -10.68 5.25
C ARG A 62 5.45 -11.39 4.26
N ALA A 63 5.55 -12.71 4.36
CA ALA A 63 6.53 -13.51 3.61
C ALA A 63 6.36 -13.43 2.08
N ASP A 64 5.13 -13.33 1.60
CA ASP A 64 4.78 -13.23 0.18
C ASP A 64 4.47 -11.78 -0.25
N GLY A 65 4.88 -10.79 0.56
CA GLY A 65 4.72 -9.37 0.28
C GLY A 65 5.26 -8.96 -1.08
N ASP A 66 6.51 -9.33 -1.37
CA ASP A 66 7.18 -9.00 -2.63
C ASP A 66 6.46 -9.61 -3.83
N ALA A 67 5.97 -10.86 -3.72
CA ALA A 67 5.26 -11.51 -4.81
C ALA A 67 3.91 -10.87 -5.15
N LEU A 68 3.26 -10.23 -4.17
CA LEU A 68 1.99 -9.54 -4.42
C LEU A 68 2.16 -8.11 -4.91
N TRP A 69 3.19 -7.40 -4.48
CA TRP A 69 3.23 -5.93 -4.62
C TRP A 69 4.52 -5.35 -5.22
N ASP A 70 5.53 -6.16 -5.56
CA ASP A 70 6.72 -5.68 -6.27
C ASP A 70 6.42 -5.57 -7.77
N SER A 71 6.30 -4.34 -8.27
CA SER A 71 5.97 -3.99 -9.67
C SER A 71 7.10 -3.27 -10.37
#